data_AF-A0A954RRL4-F1
#
_entry.id   AF-A0A954RRL4-F1
#
_cell.length_a   1.000
_cell.length_b   1.000
_cell.length_c   1.000
_cell.angle_alpha   90.00
_cell.angle_beta   90.00
_cell.angle_gamma   90.00
#
_symmetry.space_group_name_H-M   'P 1'
#
loop_
_entity.id
_entity.type
_entity.pdbx_description
1 polymer ?
#
loop_
_entity_poly.entity_id
_entity_poly.type
_entity_poly.pdbx_seq_one_letter_code
_entity_poly.pdbx_strand_id
1 'polypeptide(L)'
;MLTFKRFLEWYLGVPPSDPGQGTAWNYLWRTPWPGGLPSWAVVLLFLALVGYVVFIYVKDAATLPWKTRLGLVTLRLLAIAMVLFFLTELKLSVDRTGLPVVVVLWDDSESMNFEDQYRDEDSAAVAERILKSGRFTEPTRFNLGKGLLTQDNGAFLKELLDHHKLRIYRFSENTVPVSIG
;
A
#
# COMPACT_ATOMS: atom_id res chain seq x y z
N MET A 1 13.40 3.71 -19.70
CA MET A 1 13.23 2.89 -18.49
C MET A 1 11.77 2.47 -18.21
N LEU A 2 10.74 3.15 -18.75
CA LEU A 2 9.33 2.81 -18.52
C LEU A 2 8.84 1.49 -19.17
N THR A 3 9.49 1.02 -20.24
CA THR A 3 8.97 -0.09 -21.06
C THR A 3 9.07 -1.46 -20.39
N PHE A 4 10.19 -1.75 -19.72
CA PHE A 4 10.38 -3.02 -19.03
C PHE A 4 9.45 -3.16 -17.81
N LYS A 5 9.29 -2.06 -17.08
CA LYS A 5 8.37 -1.95 -15.95
C LYS A 5 6.92 -2.24 -16.37
N ARG A 6 6.48 -1.59 -17.44
CA ARG A 6 5.11 -1.75 -17.99
C ARG A 6 4.85 -3.15 -18.57
N PHE A 7 5.88 -3.80 -19.13
CA PHE A 7 5.79 -5.17 -19.61
C PHE A 7 5.66 -6.18 -18.44
N LEU A 8 6.46 -6.01 -17.39
CA LEU A 8 6.34 -6.83 -16.18
C LEU A 8 5.00 -6.64 -15.48
N GLU A 9 4.51 -5.40 -15.38
CA GLU A 9 3.19 -5.08 -14.83
C GLU A 9 2.07 -5.76 -15.62
N TRP A 10 2.16 -5.79 -16.96
CA TRP A 10 1.21 -6.51 -17.81
C TRP A 10 1.28 -8.03 -17.63
N TYR A 11 2.48 -8.62 -17.62
CA TYR A 11 2.67 -10.06 -17.45
C TYR A 11 2.18 -10.56 -16.08
N LEU A 12 2.34 -9.74 -15.03
CA LEU A 12 1.88 -10.02 -13.68
C LEU A 12 0.41 -9.65 -13.44
N GLY A 13 -0.29 -9.12 -14.46
CA GLY A 13 -1.70 -8.75 -14.36
C GLY A 13 -1.99 -7.58 -13.41
N VAL A 14 -1.02 -6.70 -13.18
CA VAL A 14 -1.18 -5.53 -12.32
C VAL A 14 -1.95 -4.46 -13.11
N PRO A 15 -3.18 -4.07 -12.69
CA PRO A 15 -3.95 -3.07 -13.41
C PRO A 15 -3.25 -1.70 -13.35
N PRO A 16 -3.39 -0.87 -14.40
CA PRO A 16 -2.71 0.43 -14.49
C PRO A 16 -3.12 1.35 -13.34
N SER A 17 -2.16 2.09 -12.78
CA SER A 17 -2.38 3.05 -11.70
C SER A 17 -3.34 4.16 -12.12
N ASP A 18 -4.37 4.44 -11.31
CA ASP A 18 -5.18 5.64 -11.47
C ASP A 18 -4.32 6.92 -11.32
N PRO A 19 -4.66 8.02 -12.00
CA PRO A 19 -3.90 9.28 -11.90
C PRO A 19 -3.78 9.72 -10.43
N GLY A 20 -2.55 9.92 -9.95
CA GLY A 20 -2.26 10.37 -8.58
C GLY A 20 -1.82 9.29 -7.59
N GLN A 21 -1.81 8.00 -7.96
CA GLN A 21 -1.26 6.93 -7.10
C GLN A 21 0.18 6.59 -7.51
N GLY A 22 1.12 6.79 -6.57
CA GLY A 22 2.52 6.39 -6.74
C GLY A 22 2.70 4.88 -6.56
N THR A 23 3.30 4.21 -7.53
CA THR A 23 3.68 2.79 -7.40
C THR A 23 5.01 2.70 -6.64
N ALA A 24 4.98 2.44 -5.34
CA ALA A 24 6.18 2.16 -4.55
C ALA A 24 6.58 0.68 -4.73
N TRP A 25 7.78 0.44 -5.29
CA TRP A 25 8.31 -0.90 -5.48
C TRP A 25 9.00 -1.34 -4.18
N ASN A 26 8.26 -2.00 -3.29
CA ASN A 26 8.83 -2.54 -2.07
C ASN A 26 9.40 -3.94 -2.34
N TYR A 27 10.72 -4.03 -2.46
CA TYR A 27 11.43 -5.31 -2.56
C TYR A 27 11.42 -6.02 -1.21
N LEU A 28 10.40 -6.84 -0.97
CA LEU A 28 10.36 -7.73 0.20
C LEU A 28 11.17 -8.99 -0.09
N TRP A 29 12.46 -8.96 0.24
CA TRP A 29 13.33 -10.13 0.19
C TRP A 29 13.11 -11.03 1.42
N ARG A 30 12.19 -11.99 1.34
CA ARG A 30 12.15 -13.09 2.32
C ARG A 30 13.11 -14.17 1.87
N THR A 31 14.11 -14.43 2.69
CA THR A 31 15.05 -15.53 2.47
C THR A 31 14.31 -16.86 2.58
N PRO A 32 14.44 -17.77 1.59
CA PRO A 32 13.70 -19.04 1.56
C PRO A 32 14.26 -20.11 2.52
N TRP A 33 15.41 -19.85 3.16
CA TRP A 33 16.03 -20.75 4.13
C TRP A 33 15.54 -20.48 5.56
N PRO A 34 15.52 -21.51 6.43
CA PRO A 34 15.17 -21.36 7.85
C PRO A 34 15.96 -20.21 8.48
N GLY A 35 15.31 -19.38 9.30
CA GLY A 35 15.85 -18.10 9.80
C GLY A 35 17.19 -18.14 10.55
N GLY A 36 17.79 -19.33 10.75
CA GLY A 36 19.13 -19.52 11.31
C GLY A 36 20.26 -19.65 10.28
N LEU A 37 19.98 -19.75 8.98
CA LEU A 37 21.02 -19.85 7.94
C LEU A 37 21.37 -18.47 7.38
N PRO A 38 22.61 -17.99 7.54
CA PRO A 38 23.05 -16.75 6.92
C PRO A 38 23.08 -16.88 5.40
N SER A 39 22.76 -15.81 4.68
CA SER A 39 22.79 -15.76 3.21
C SER A 39 24.15 -16.14 2.60
N TRP A 40 25.26 -15.85 3.30
CA TRP A 40 26.60 -16.24 2.88
C TRP A 40 26.82 -17.76 2.88
N ALA A 41 26.13 -18.51 3.73
CA ALA A 41 26.26 -19.97 3.80
C ALA A 41 25.67 -20.63 2.54
N VAL A 42 24.61 -20.05 1.97
CA VAL A 42 24.00 -20.52 0.72
C VAL A 42 24.92 -20.27 -0.47
N VAL A 43 25.60 -19.12 -0.49
CA VAL A 43 26.62 -18.82 -1.52
C VAL A 43 27.79 -19.79 -1.42
N LEU A 44 28.26 -20.09 -0.21
CA LEU A 44 29.32 -21.09 -0.02
C LEU A 44 28.88 -22.50 -0.42
N LEU A 45 27.65 -22.91 -0.09
CA LEU A 45 27.10 -24.19 -0.52
C LEU A 45 27.04 -24.27 -2.05
N PHE A 46 26.60 -23.19 -2.72
CA PHE A 46 26.58 -23.12 -4.17
C PHE A 46 27.98 -23.24 -4.77
N LEU A 47 28.95 -22.48 -4.25
CA LEU A 47 30.35 -22.55 -4.69
C LEU A 47 30.96 -23.93 -4.45
N ALA A 48 30.67 -24.57 -3.32
CA ALA A 48 31.13 -25.92 -3.00
C ALA A 48 30.53 -26.95 -3.97
N LEU A 49 29.24 -26.82 -4.31
CA LEU A 49 28.57 -27.70 -5.26
C LEU A 49 29.12 -27.52 -6.69
N VAL A 50 29.37 -26.28 -7.11
CA VAL A 50 30.03 -25.96 -8.38
C VAL A 50 31.43 -26.59 -8.42
N GLY A 51 32.23 -26.36 -7.37
CA GLY A 51 33.56 -26.93 -7.23
C GLY A 51 33.55 -28.45 -7.26
N TYR A 52 32.58 -29.09 -6.61
CA TYR A 52 32.42 -30.54 -6.60
C TYR A 52 32.07 -31.11 -7.98
N VAL A 53 31.15 -30.47 -8.71
CA VAL A 53 30.80 -30.87 -10.09
C VAL A 53 32.02 -30.72 -11.01
N VAL A 54 32.75 -29.61 -10.90
CA VAL A 54 33.98 -29.38 -11.68
C VAL A 54 35.04 -30.43 -11.32
N PHE A 55 35.24 -30.71 -10.03
CA PHE A 55 36.21 -31.69 -9.55
C PHE A 55 35.92 -33.10 -10.08
N ILE A 56 34.66 -33.57 -10.02
CA ILE A 56 34.26 -34.87 -10.57
C ILE A 56 34.56 -34.93 -12.07
N TYR A 57 34.20 -33.89 -12.84
CA TYR A 57 34.45 -33.91 -14.28
C TYR A 57 35.94 -33.78 -14.63
N VAL A 58 36.74 -33.09 -13.80
CA VAL A 58 38.20 -33.07 -13.93
C VAL A 58 38.81 -34.42 -13.68
N LYS A 59 38.33 -35.14 -12.67
CA LYS A 59 38.90 -36.42 -12.26
C LYS A 59 38.43 -37.60 -13.14
N ASP A 60 37.15 -37.63 -13.53
CA ASP A 60 36.53 -38.80 -14.15
C ASP A 60 36.27 -38.67 -15.66
N ALA A 61 36.24 -37.46 -16.22
CA ALA A 61 35.99 -37.22 -17.65
C ALA A 61 37.25 -36.85 -18.43
N ALA A 62 38.36 -37.54 -18.18
CA ALA A 62 39.61 -37.39 -18.94
C ALA A 62 39.52 -37.95 -20.38
N THR A 63 38.55 -38.83 -20.65
CA THR A 63 38.39 -39.54 -21.92
C THR A 63 37.47 -38.83 -22.92
N LEU A 64 36.79 -37.75 -22.53
CA LEU A 64 35.87 -37.00 -23.41
C LEU A 64 36.50 -35.69 -23.93
N PRO A 65 36.15 -35.28 -25.17
CA PRO A 65 36.57 -34.01 -25.72
C PRO A 65 36.06 -32.82 -24.89
N TRP A 66 36.93 -31.83 -24.69
CA TRP A 66 36.73 -30.67 -23.80
C TRP A 66 35.40 -29.92 -24.01
N LYS A 67 34.93 -29.81 -25.26
CA LYS A 67 33.68 -29.11 -25.61
C LYS A 67 32.43 -29.82 -25.06
N THR A 68 32.36 -31.15 -25.20
CA THR A 68 31.24 -31.95 -24.69
C THR A 68 31.24 -31.96 -23.16
N ARG A 69 32.43 -32.01 -22.57
CA ARG A 69 32.62 -31.90 -21.13
C ARG A 69 32.13 -30.56 -20.58
N LEU A 70 32.47 -29.44 -21.24
CA LEU A 70 32.00 -28.11 -20.83
C LEU A 70 30.47 -27.99 -20.95
N GLY A 71 29.87 -28.56 -21.99
CA GLY A 71 28.43 -28.58 -22.18
C GLY A 71 27.69 -29.32 -21.07
N LEU A 72 28.16 -30.52 -20.70
CA LEU A 72 27.55 -31.32 -19.63
C LEU A 72 27.69 -30.66 -18.24
N VAL A 73 28.85 -30.05 -17.96
CA VAL A 73 29.05 -29.29 -16.71
C VAL A 73 28.10 -28.10 -16.68
N THR A 74 28.02 -27.33 -17.77
CA THR A 74 27.13 -26.16 -17.85
C THR A 74 25.67 -26.56 -17.66
N LEU A 75 25.20 -27.63 -18.31
CA LEU A 75 23.83 -28.11 -18.17
C LEU A 75 23.52 -28.55 -16.73
N ARG A 76 24.46 -29.22 -16.07
CA ARG A 76 24.31 -29.67 -14.67
C ARG A 76 24.26 -28.49 -13.70
N LEU A 77 25.13 -27.50 -13.92
CA LEU A 77 25.12 -26.25 -13.15
C LEU A 77 23.83 -25.46 -13.37
N LEU A 78 23.33 -25.41 -14.60
CA LEU A 78 22.07 -24.74 -14.93
C LEU A 78 20.88 -25.42 -14.23
N ALA A 79 20.83 -26.76 -14.23
CA ALA A 79 19.78 -27.51 -13.54
C ALA A 79 19.79 -27.27 -12.03
N ILE A 80 20.98 -27.28 -11.42
CA ILE A 80 21.17 -26.94 -10.00
C ILE A 80 20.73 -25.50 -9.72
N ALA A 81 21.17 -24.56 -10.55
CA ALA A 81 20.80 -23.14 -10.42
C ALA A 81 19.29 -22.95 -10.57
N MET A 82 18.63 -23.69 -11.45
CA MET A 82 17.18 -23.64 -11.65
C MET A 82 16.41 -24.18 -10.43
N VAL A 83 16.88 -25.28 -9.83
CA VAL A 83 16.29 -25.80 -8.58
C VAL A 83 16.43 -24.79 -7.45
N LEU A 84 17.61 -24.17 -7.30
CA LEU A 84 17.82 -23.11 -6.31
C LEU A 84 16.95 -21.89 -6.60
N PHE A 85 16.83 -21.49 -7.87
CA PHE A 85 15.99 -20.38 -8.29
C PHE A 85 14.52 -20.62 -7.94
N PHE A 86 14.00 -21.81 -8.20
CA PHE A 86 12.63 -22.17 -7.81
C PHE A 86 12.44 -22.25 -6.29
N LEU A 87 13.48 -22.60 -5.54
CA LEU A 87 13.43 -22.61 -4.08
C LEU A 87 13.44 -21.18 -3.51
N THR A 88 14.08 -20.23 -4.18
CA THR A 88 13.85 -18.79 -3.93
C THR A 88 12.44 -18.44 -4.36
N GLU A 89 11.53 -18.42 -3.39
CA GLU A 89 10.22 -17.79 -3.54
C GLU A 89 10.37 -16.28 -3.81
N LEU A 90 10.73 -15.91 -5.05
CA LEU A 90 10.78 -14.54 -5.55
C LEU A 90 9.35 -13.98 -5.58
N LYS A 91 8.89 -13.51 -4.42
CA LYS A 91 7.60 -12.88 -4.25
C LYS A 91 7.77 -11.38 -4.49
N LEU A 92 7.36 -10.93 -5.66
CA LEU A 92 7.22 -9.50 -5.94
C LEU A 92 5.90 -9.03 -5.31
N SER A 93 5.97 -8.41 -4.13
CA SER A 93 4.80 -7.81 -3.49
C SER A 93 4.64 -6.36 -3.96
N VAL A 94 3.53 -6.05 -4.61
CA VAL A 94 3.19 -4.67 -4.99
C VAL A 94 2.22 -4.14 -3.94
N ASP A 95 2.76 -3.47 -2.92
CA ASP A 95 1.93 -2.77 -1.94
C ASP A 95 1.43 -1.45 -2.53
N ARG A 96 0.11 -1.27 -2.55
CA ARG A 96 -0.51 0.01 -2.91
C ARG A 96 -0.49 0.90 -1.67
N THR A 97 0.40 1.88 -1.64
CA THR A 97 0.28 2.99 -0.70
C THR A 97 -0.86 3.89 -1.18
N GLY A 98 -2.09 3.56 -0.81
CA GLY A 98 -3.21 4.49 -0.92
C GLY A 98 -2.96 5.68 0.00
N LEU A 99 -3.51 6.85 -0.34
CA LEU A 99 -3.55 7.98 0.59
C LEU A 99 -4.24 7.52 1.89
N PRO A 100 -3.76 7.96 3.07
CA PRO A 100 -4.39 7.65 4.34
C PRO A 100 -5.87 8.02 4.30
N VAL A 101 -6.72 7.08 4.73
CA VAL A 101 -8.17 7.25 4.73
C VAL A 101 -8.56 7.99 6.00
N VAL A 102 -9.15 9.17 5.85
CA VAL A 102 -9.75 9.92 6.96
C VAL A 102 -11.26 9.71 6.92
N VAL A 103 -11.80 9.22 8.03
CA VAL A 103 -13.24 8.98 8.18
C VAL A 103 -13.84 10.10 9.01
N VAL A 104 -14.78 10.84 8.43
CA VAL A 104 -15.58 11.83 9.14
C VAL A 104 -16.91 11.17 9.50
N LEU A 105 -17.10 10.96 10.80
CA LEU A 105 -18.33 10.42 11.36
C LEU A 105 -19.20 11.59 11.82
N TRP A 106 -20.43 11.64 11.33
CA TRP A 106 -21.39 12.67 11.66
C TRP A 106 -22.56 12.07 12.47
N ASP A 107 -22.74 12.54 13.70
CA ASP A 107 -23.86 12.12 14.55
C ASP A 107 -25.16 12.76 14.05
N ASP A 108 -26.16 11.94 13.73
CA ASP A 108 -27.51 12.37 13.35
C ASP A 108 -28.60 11.93 14.32
N SER A 109 -28.22 11.64 15.58
CA SER A 109 -29.19 11.37 16.64
C SER A 109 -30.13 12.55 16.90
N GLU A 110 -31.33 12.25 17.42
CA GLU A 110 -32.32 13.25 17.85
C GLU A 110 -31.74 14.32 18.78
N SER A 111 -30.72 13.95 19.58
CA SER A 111 -30.03 14.88 20.49
C SER A 111 -29.31 16.03 19.78
N MET A 112 -29.01 15.89 18.48
CA MET A 112 -28.37 16.92 17.66
C MET A 112 -29.35 17.97 17.13
N ASN A 113 -30.66 17.71 17.22
CA ASN A 113 -31.70 18.64 16.77
C ASN A 113 -32.12 19.65 17.86
N PHE A 114 -31.53 19.56 19.05
CA PHE A 114 -31.78 20.51 20.13
C PHE A 114 -30.90 21.76 20.00
N GLU A 115 -31.45 22.88 20.44
CA GLU A 115 -30.75 24.15 20.62
C GLU A 115 -29.96 24.14 21.94
N ASP A 116 -28.70 24.57 21.88
CA ASP A 116 -27.87 24.73 23.07
C ASP A 116 -28.07 26.11 23.69
N GLN A 117 -28.37 26.12 24.99
CA GLN A 117 -28.40 27.35 25.77
C GLN A 117 -26.98 27.66 26.28
N TYR A 118 -26.28 28.54 25.57
CA TYR A 118 -24.98 29.03 26.00
C TYR A 118 -25.15 29.99 27.17
N ARG A 119 -24.48 29.70 28.30
CA ARG A 119 -24.47 30.57 29.50
C ARG A 119 -23.50 31.73 29.38
N ASP A 120 -22.62 31.67 28.39
CA ASP A 120 -21.52 32.59 28.14
C ASP A 120 -21.81 33.40 26.86
N GLU A 121 -21.72 34.74 26.95
CA GLU A 121 -22.05 35.64 25.85
C GLU A 121 -21.08 35.48 24.66
N ASP A 122 -19.80 35.19 24.94
CA ASP A 122 -18.79 34.98 23.90
C ASP A 122 -19.11 33.71 23.09
N SER A 123 -19.47 32.63 23.77
CA SER A 123 -19.87 31.36 23.14
C SER A 123 -21.14 31.52 22.29
N ALA A 124 -22.12 32.29 22.77
CA ALA A 124 -23.34 32.59 22.01
C ALA A 124 -23.03 33.42 20.74
N ALA A 125 -22.15 34.42 20.84
CA ALA A 125 -21.75 35.24 19.71
C ALA A 125 -21.01 34.42 18.63
N VAL A 126 -20.16 33.46 19.03
CA VAL A 126 -19.48 32.54 18.10
C VAL A 126 -20.47 31.63 17.39
N ALA A 127 -21.42 31.04 18.12
CA ALA A 127 -22.47 30.20 17.55
C ALA A 127 -23.30 30.96 16.52
N GLU A 128 -23.70 32.19 16.83
CA GLU A 128 -24.46 33.04 15.90
C GLU A 128 -23.65 33.37 14.63
N ARG A 129 -22.35 33.64 14.77
CA ARG A 129 -21.46 33.88 13.63
C ARG A 129 -21.38 32.67 12.69
N ILE A 130 -21.29 31.47 13.24
CA ILE A 130 -21.22 30.21 12.48
C ILE A 130 -22.55 29.93 11.75
N LEU A 131 -23.69 30.20 12.39
CA LEU A 131 -25.00 30.05 11.75
C LEU A 131 -25.20 31.04 10.59
N LYS A 132 -24.80 32.30 10.80
CA LYS A 132 -24.86 33.34 9.76
C LYS A 132 -23.97 32.99 8.56
N SER A 133 -22.76 32.48 8.79
CA SER A 133 -21.86 32.09 7.69
C SER A 133 -22.38 30.88 6.92
N GLY A 134 -22.97 29.90 7.62
CA GLY A 134 -23.60 28.72 7.02
C GLY A 134 -25.00 28.97 6.41
N ARG A 135 -25.56 30.17 6.58
CA ARG A 135 -26.94 30.53 6.19
C ARG A 135 -28.01 29.62 6.81
N PHE A 136 -27.78 29.17 8.03
CA PHE A 136 -28.75 28.37 8.79
C PHE A 136 -29.58 29.29 9.70
N THR A 137 -30.89 29.07 9.74
CA THR A 137 -31.84 29.87 10.53
C THR A 137 -32.08 29.31 11.93
N GLU A 138 -31.80 28.03 12.14
CA GLU A 138 -32.06 27.34 13.41
C GLU A 138 -30.75 27.02 14.12
N PRO A 139 -30.57 27.43 15.40
CA PRO A 139 -29.36 27.22 16.20
C PRO A 139 -29.25 25.79 16.77
N THR A 140 -29.60 24.78 15.98
CA THR A 140 -29.43 23.39 16.39
C THR A 140 -27.96 22.99 16.35
N ARG A 141 -27.53 22.07 17.24
CA ARG A 141 -26.15 21.51 17.22
C ARG A 141 -25.75 20.99 15.84
N PHE A 142 -26.71 20.36 15.16
CA PHE A 142 -26.56 19.87 13.80
C PHE A 142 -26.23 20.99 12.78
N ASN A 143 -26.96 22.10 12.82
CA ASN A 143 -26.71 23.23 11.92
C ASN A 143 -25.42 23.99 12.26
N LEU A 144 -25.09 24.08 13.55
CA LEU A 144 -23.81 24.65 14.01
C LEU A 144 -22.63 23.85 13.48
N GLY A 145 -22.63 22.53 13.62
CA GLY A 145 -21.54 21.71 13.10
C GLY A 145 -21.48 21.72 11.57
N LYS A 146 -22.62 21.80 10.86
CA LYS A 146 -22.64 22.01 9.40
C LYS A 146 -22.01 23.35 9.02
N GLY A 147 -22.37 24.42 9.73
CA GLY A 147 -21.79 25.74 9.53
C GLY A 147 -20.27 25.71 9.73
N LEU A 148 -19.78 24.99 10.74
CA LEU A 148 -18.35 24.85 11.01
C LEU A 148 -17.61 24.05 9.92
N LEU A 149 -18.18 22.94 9.46
CA LEU A 149 -17.57 22.12 8.39
C LEU A 149 -17.63 22.77 7.01
N THR A 150 -18.63 23.61 6.75
CA THR A 150 -18.83 24.30 5.46
C THR A 150 -18.31 25.74 5.45
N GLN A 151 -17.74 26.19 6.57
CA GLN A 151 -17.14 27.50 6.71
C GLN A 151 -16.10 27.74 5.59
N ASP A 152 -16.02 28.98 5.12
CA ASP A 152 -15.08 29.41 4.08
C ASP A 152 -15.14 28.53 2.81
N ASN A 153 -16.37 28.18 2.40
CA ASN A 153 -16.65 27.32 1.25
C ASN A 153 -16.02 25.92 1.38
N GLY A 154 -16.01 25.39 2.61
CA GLY A 154 -15.46 24.09 2.96
C GLY A 154 -13.95 23.99 2.80
N ALA A 155 -13.21 25.07 3.06
CA ALA A 155 -11.74 25.11 2.92
C ALA A 155 -11.06 23.96 3.69
N PHE A 156 -11.51 23.69 4.92
CA PHE A 156 -11.04 22.58 5.74
C PHE A 156 -11.27 21.20 5.09
N LEU A 157 -12.48 20.97 4.54
CA LEU A 157 -12.80 19.73 3.84
C LEU A 157 -12.00 19.58 2.53
N LYS A 158 -11.72 20.69 1.84
CA LYS A 158 -10.90 20.72 0.63
C LYS A 158 -9.45 20.39 0.94
N GLU A 159 -8.89 20.94 2.01
CA GLU A 159 -7.54 20.60 2.48
C GLU A 159 -7.44 19.12 2.88
N LEU A 160 -8.44 18.60 3.57
CA LEU A 160 -8.55 17.16 3.87
C LEU A 160 -8.61 16.31 2.59
N LEU A 161 -9.38 16.72 1.59
CA LEU A 161 -9.51 16.02 0.31
C LEU A 161 -8.22 16.06 -0.53
N ASP A 162 -7.41 17.11 -0.43
CA ASP A 162 -6.16 17.25 -1.17
C ASP A 162 -5.09 16.27 -0.67
N HIS A 163 -5.05 16.04 0.65
CA HIS A 163 -4.04 15.21 1.29
C HIS A 163 -4.51 13.79 1.65
N HIS A 164 -5.82 13.54 1.72
CA HIS A 164 -6.38 12.29 2.25
C HIS A 164 -7.58 11.80 1.44
N LYS A 165 -7.82 10.48 1.51
CA LYS A 165 -9.07 9.91 0.99
C LYS A 165 -10.17 10.06 2.02
N LEU A 166 -10.96 11.12 1.90
CA LEU A 166 -12.07 11.40 2.81
C LEU A 166 -13.24 10.43 2.59
N ARG A 167 -13.81 9.90 3.67
CA ARG A 167 -15.10 9.19 3.66
C ARG A 167 -16.01 9.76 4.73
N ILE A 168 -17.21 10.17 4.33
CA ILE A 168 -18.21 10.76 5.23
C ILE A 168 -19.28 9.71 5.53
N TYR A 169 -19.59 9.51 6.80
CA TYR A 169 -20.68 8.65 7.25
C TYR A 169 -21.57 9.42 8.22
N ARG A 170 -22.87 9.12 8.18
CA ARG A 170 -23.81 9.51 9.23
C ARG A 170 -24.02 8.32 10.15
N PHE A 171 -24.19 8.57 11.44
CA PHE A 171 -24.47 7.53 12.41
C PHE A 171 -25.48 8.01 13.45
N SER A 172 -26.42 7.12 13.76
CA SER A 172 -27.33 7.19 14.90
C SER A 172 -27.46 5.78 15.48
N GLU A 173 -28.43 4.98 15.01
CA GLU A 173 -28.50 3.55 15.32
C GLU A 173 -27.67 2.69 14.36
N ASN A 174 -27.52 3.15 13.12
CA ASN A 174 -26.76 2.47 12.06
C ASN A 174 -25.83 3.46 11.36
N THR A 175 -24.67 2.97 10.90
CA THR A 175 -23.70 3.80 10.17
C THR A 175 -23.99 3.73 8.67
N VAL A 176 -24.36 4.86 8.08
CA VAL A 176 -24.73 4.98 6.65
C VAL A 176 -23.71 5.86 5.92
N PRO A 177 -23.12 5.40 4.80
CA PRO A 177 -22.22 6.24 4.02
C PRO A 177 -22.98 7.40 3.37
N VAL A 178 -22.41 8.60 3.45
CA VAL A 178 -22.89 9.77 2.71
C VAL A 178 -22.18 9.80 1.38
N SER A 179 -22.88 9.47 0.30
CA SER A 179 -22.35 9.65 -1.06
C SER A 179 -22.24 11.15 -1.35
N ILE A 180 -21.02 11.63 -1.56
CA ILE A 180 -20.77 12.96 -2.13
C ILE A 180 -20.99 12.79 -3.64
N GLY A 181 -22.13 13.27 -4.14
CA GLY A 181 -22.46 13.31 -5.57
C GLY A 181 -21.86 14.53 -6.25
#